data_AF-A0A103S006-F1
#
_entry.id   AF-A0A103S006-F1
#
_cell.length_a   1.000
_cell.length_b   1.000
_cell.length_c   1.000
_cell.angle_alpha   90.00
_cell.angle_beta   90.00
_cell.angle_gamma   90.00
#
_symmetry.space_group_name_H-M   'P 1'
#
loop_
_entity.id
_entity.type
_entity.pdbx_description
1 polymer ?
#
loop_
_entity_poly.entity_id
_entity_poly.type
_entity_poly.pdbx_seq_one_letter_code
_entity_poly.pdbx_strand_id
1 'polypeptide(L)'
;MKKPTSPRGMRSAHTREMLLPISTATVQSLSLENHIALATIRTGRGSLDQVCCLLRVIYLAYLMRSETATGADVEPYRRAEAALDACIKRIKHDEPCLLLKQEQTVIERVLVLHDEQLAAVPKFRYLDACDRLQRYIGSERFSPIRGDAIG
;
A
#
# COMPACT_ATOMS: atom_id res chain seq x y z
N MET A 1 -32.29 -8.50 -45.17
CA MET A 1 -31.34 -9.27 -44.32
C MET A 1 -31.09 -8.48 -43.04
N LYS A 2 -31.45 -9.05 -41.87
CA LYS A 2 -31.26 -8.43 -40.56
C LYS A 2 -29.81 -8.67 -40.10
N LYS A 3 -29.09 -7.64 -39.65
CA LYS A 3 -27.82 -7.80 -38.90
C LYS A 3 -27.90 -7.01 -37.58
N PRO A 4 -27.34 -7.56 -36.49
CA PRO A 4 -27.87 -7.33 -35.15
C PRO A 4 -27.20 -6.12 -34.49
N THR A 5 -28.00 -5.39 -33.72
CA THR A 5 -27.57 -4.38 -32.76
C THR A 5 -26.74 -5.02 -31.66
N SER A 6 -25.48 -4.58 -31.56
CA SER A 6 -24.54 -4.95 -30.52
C SER A 6 -25.07 -4.50 -29.14
N PRO A 7 -25.11 -5.36 -28.12
CA PRO A 7 -25.50 -4.94 -26.78
C PRO A 7 -24.39 -4.09 -26.18
N ARG A 8 -24.73 -2.82 -25.97
CA ARG A 8 -23.92 -1.81 -25.29
C ARG A 8 -23.42 -2.38 -23.97
N GLY A 9 -22.11 -2.47 -23.82
CA GLY A 9 -21.44 -3.02 -22.64
C GLY A 9 -22.00 -2.43 -21.36
N MET A 10 -22.41 -3.33 -20.49
CA MET A 10 -22.84 -3.04 -19.12
C MET A 10 -21.62 -2.54 -18.35
N ARG A 11 -21.32 -1.25 -18.47
CA ARG A 11 -20.44 -0.56 -17.52
C ARG A 11 -21.15 -0.68 -16.17
N SER A 12 -20.64 -1.53 -15.30
CA SER A 12 -21.13 -1.68 -13.93
C SER A 12 -21.19 -0.29 -13.29
N ALA A 13 -22.41 0.23 -13.14
CA ALA A 13 -22.65 1.44 -12.39
C ALA A 13 -22.32 1.11 -10.94
N HIS A 14 -21.13 1.51 -10.48
CA HIS A 14 -20.75 1.41 -9.08
C HIS A 14 -21.87 2.05 -8.24
N THR A 15 -22.36 1.33 -7.23
CA THR A 15 -23.34 1.89 -6.27
C THR A 15 -22.77 3.16 -5.67
N ARG A 16 -23.60 4.17 -5.36
CA ARG A 16 -23.14 5.48 -4.85
C ARG A 16 -22.14 5.34 -3.68
N GLU A 17 -22.32 4.34 -2.84
CA GLU A 17 -21.43 4.00 -1.72
C GLU A 17 -19.99 3.66 -2.14
N MET A 18 -19.80 3.08 -3.32
CA MET A 18 -18.48 2.72 -3.84
C MET A 18 -17.66 3.94 -4.30
N LEU A 19 -18.34 5.06 -4.57
CA LEU A 19 -17.71 6.32 -4.94
C LEU A 19 -17.30 7.16 -3.71
N LEU A 20 -17.88 6.87 -2.55
CA LEU A 20 -17.51 7.52 -1.30
C LEU A 20 -16.21 6.91 -0.74
N PRO A 21 -15.43 7.66 0.05
CA PRO A 21 -14.33 7.09 0.81
C PRO A 21 -14.79 5.97 1.75
N ILE A 22 -13.85 5.13 2.17
CA ILE A 22 -14.12 4.15 3.23
C ILE A 22 -14.51 4.87 4.53
N SER A 23 -15.21 4.16 5.43
CA SER A 23 -15.70 4.78 6.66
C SER A 23 -14.55 5.30 7.53
N THR A 24 -14.75 6.43 8.22
CA THR A 24 -13.75 7.01 9.12
C THR A 24 -13.28 6.02 10.18
N ALA A 25 -14.18 5.17 10.70
CA ALA A 25 -13.82 4.12 11.66
C ALA A 25 -12.83 3.11 11.06
N THR A 26 -13.03 2.73 9.79
CA THR A 26 -12.09 1.86 9.06
C THR A 26 -10.75 2.55 8.85
N VAL A 27 -10.73 3.82 8.45
CA VAL A 27 -9.49 4.62 8.27
C VAL A 27 -8.69 4.65 9.57
N GLN A 28 -9.34 4.97 10.69
CA GLN A 28 -8.69 5.04 12.01
C GLN A 28 -8.13 3.68 12.44
N SER A 29 -8.87 2.59 12.23
CA SER A 29 -8.39 1.25 12.55
C SER A 29 -7.15 0.88 11.75
N LEU A 30 -7.15 1.12 10.44
CA LEU A 30 -6.03 0.81 9.56
C LEU A 30 -4.80 1.66 9.91
N SER A 31 -4.99 2.97 10.08
CA SER A 31 -3.95 3.90 10.47
C SER A 31 -3.30 3.47 11.80
N LEU A 32 -4.12 3.14 12.80
CA LEU A 32 -3.64 2.70 14.11
C LEU A 32 -2.81 1.42 14.02
N GLU A 33 -3.27 0.42 13.28
CA GLU A 33 -2.52 -0.84 13.06
C GLU A 33 -1.13 -0.55 12.46
N ASN A 34 -1.09 0.28 11.42
CA ASN A 34 0.13 0.63 10.71
C ASN A 34 1.14 1.37 11.61
N HIS A 35 0.68 2.36 12.36
CA HIS A 35 1.53 3.14 13.27
C HIS A 35 2.02 2.32 14.46
N ILE A 36 1.21 1.37 14.96
CA ILE A 36 1.64 0.41 16.00
C ILE A 36 2.71 -0.53 15.47
N ALA A 37 2.61 -1.01 14.22
CA ALA A 37 3.64 -1.85 13.60
C ALA A 37 4.99 -1.12 13.56
N LEU A 38 5.00 0.15 13.12
CA LEU A 38 6.21 0.97 13.12
C LEU A 38 6.74 1.22 14.54
N ALA A 39 5.88 1.59 15.50
CA ALA A 39 6.27 1.81 16.88
C ALA A 39 6.89 0.55 17.52
N THR A 40 6.35 -0.62 17.21
CA THR A 40 6.86 -1.91 17.70
C THR A 40 8.29 -2.15 17.21
N ILE A 41 8.55 -1.95 15.91
CA ILE A 41 9.90 -2.07 15.33
C ILE A 41 10.85 -1.02 15.93
N ARG A 42 10.38 0.22 16.14
CA ARG A 42 11.17 1.30 16.77
C ARG A 42 11.67 0.93 18.17
N THR A 43 10.90 0.15 18.92
CA THR A 43 11.27 -0.33 20.27
C THR A 43 12.16 -1.58 20.26
N GLY A 44 12.55 -2.09 19.09
CA GLY A 44 13.34 -3.33 18.96
C GLY A 44 12.57 -4.60 19.27
N ARG A 45 11.24 -4.51 19.36
CA ARG A 45 10.33 -5.64 19.56
C ARG A 45 9.64 -6.07 18.25
N GLY A 46 10.14 -5.56 17.13
CA GLY A 46 9.64 -5.91 15.81
C GLY A 46 9.91 -7.38 15.48
N SER A 47 9.08 -7.92 14.60
CA SER A 47 9.29 -9.21 13.96
C SER A 47 9.10 -9.07 12.45
N LEU A 48 9.34 -10.16 11.71
CA LEU A 48 9.08 -10.20 10.28
C LEU A 48 7.62 -9.84 9.96
N ASP A 49 6.66 -10.16 10.83
CA ASP A 49 5.24 -9.88 10.61
C ASP A 49 4.94 -8.38 10.59
N GLN A 50 5.50 -7.59 11.52
CA GLN A 50 5.34 -6.13 11.49
C GLN A 50 6.03 -5.52 10.26
N VAL A 51 7.17 -6.06 9.85
CA VAL A 51 7.86 -5.60 8.64
C VAL A 51 7.04 -5.91 7.38
N CYS A 52 6.46 -7.12 7.29
CA CYS A 52 5.55 -7.50 6.22
C CYS A 52 4.26 -6.67 6.22
N CYS A 53 3.72 -6.33 7.39
CA CYS A 53 2.58 -5.42 7.53
C CYS A 53 2.90 -4.05 6.91
N LEU A 54 4.02 -3.42 7.30
CA LEU A 54 4.44 -2.14 6.72
C LEU A 54 4.74 -2.22 5.22
N LEU A 55 5.29 -3.34 4.73
CA LEU A 55 5.55 -3.52 3.30
C LEU A 55 4.25 -3.57 2.49
N ARG A 56 3.22 -4.25 3.02
CA ARG A 56 1.87 -4.25 2.42
C ARG A 56 1.29 -2.84 2.35
N VAL A 57 1.48 -2.04 3.40
CA VAL A 57 1.02 -0.64 3.44
C VAL A 57 1.71 0.19 2.37
N ILE A 58 3.04 0.09 2.25
CA ILE A 58 3.81 0.80 1.21
C ILE A 58 3.29 0.42 -0.19
N TYR A 59 2.99 -0.86 -0.43
CA TYR A 59 2.44 -1.30 -1.71
C TYR A 59 1.02 -0.80 -1.96
N LEU A 60 0.14 -0.83 -0.97
CA LEU A 60 -1.21 -0.25 -1.10
C LEU A 60 -1.12 1.24 -1.42
N ALA A 61 -0.29 1.97 -0.68
CA ALA A 61 -0.11 3.40 -0.87
C ALA A 61 0.44 3.72 -2.27
N TYR A 62 1.38 2.92 -2.76
CA TYR A 62 1.92 3.01 -4.11
C TYR A 62 0.90 2.67 -5.21
N LEU A 63 0.04 1.67 -4.99
CA LEU A 63 -1.00 1.27 -5.95
C LEU A 63 -2.11 2.32 -6.08
N MET A 64 -2.29 3.15 -5.05
CA MET A 64 -3.23 4.28 -5.02
C MET A 64 -2.57 5.63 -5.30
N ARG A 65 -1.28 5.66 -5.65
CA ARG A 65 -0.48 6.89 -5.76
C ARG A 65 -1.07 7.96 -6.68
N SER A 66 -1.73 7.54 -7.76
CA SER A 66 -2.36 8.42 -8.77
C SER A 66 -3.66 9.06 -8.29
N GLU A 67 -4.23 8.58 -7.18
CA GLU A 67 -5.52 9.05 -6.70
C GLU A 67 -5.41 10.33 -5.84
N THR A 68 -4.19 10.75 -5.49
CA THR A 68 -3.93 11.95 -4.67
C THR A 68 -2.74 12.72 -5.23
N ALA A 69 -2.77 14.06 -5.16
CA ALA A 69 -1.66 14.88 -5.64
C ALA A 69 -0.37 14.65 -4.83
N THR A 70 -0.49 14.43 -3.51
CA THR A 70 0.64 14.12 -2.61
C THR A 70 1.23 12.74 -2.86
N GLY A 71 0.43 11.80 -3.38
CA GLY A 71 0.84 10.44 -3.72
C GLY A 71 1.65 10.29 -5.00
N ALA A 72 1.59 11.24 -5.94
CA ALA A 72 2.08 10.99 -7.31
C ALA A 72 3.57 10.63 -7.43
N ASP A 73 4.42 11.12 -6.52
CA ASP A 73 5.86 10.86 -6.51
C ASP A 73 6.17 9.41 -6.09
N VAL A 74 6.96 8.71 -6.89
CA VAL A 74 7.33 7.29 -6.64
C VAL A 74 8.45 7.16 -5.62
N GLU A 75 9.32 8.17 -5.48
CA GLU A 75 10.55 8.07 -4.68
C GLU A 75 10.32 7.77 -3.18
N PRO A 76 9.32 8.35 -2.49
CA PRO A 76 9.03 7.99 -1.10
C PRO A 76 8.75 6.49 -0.91
N TYR A 77 7.98 5.88 -1.81
CA TYR A 77 7.65 4.45 -1.74
C TYR A 77 8.87 3.57 -2.00
N ARG A 78 9.68 3.92 -3.01
CA ARG A 78 10.91 3.19 -3.36
C ARG A 78 11.90 3.20 -2.20
N ARG A 79 12.10 4.35 -1.56
CA ARG A 79 12.99 4.47 -0.39
C ARG A 79 12.46 3.69 0.81
N ALA A 80 11.14 3.71 1.04
CA ALA A 80 10.53 2.97 2.12
C ALA A 80 10.63 1.45 1.91
N GLU A 81 10.39 0.97 0.69
CA GLU A 81 10.59 -0.43 0.32
C GLU A 81 12.04 -0.85 0.56
N ALA A 82 13.02 -0.08 0.07
CA ALA A 82 14.43 -0.39 0.24
C ALA A 82 14.84 -0.49 1.72
N ALA A 83 14.29 0.38 2.57
CA ALA A 83 14.50 0.34 4.02
C ALA A 83 13.95 -0.93 4.67
N LEU A 84 12.72 -1.33 4.31
CA LEU A 84 12.15 -2.58 4.81
C LEU A 84 12.88 -3.82 4.27
N ASP A 85 13.28 -3.82 3.00
CA ASP A 85 14.10 -4.90 2.42
C ASP A 85 15.44 -5.05 3.16
N ALA A 86 16.09 -3.95 3.51
CA ALA A 86 17.31 -3.96 4.31
C ALA A 86 17.05 -4.50 5.73
N CYS A 87 15.91 -4.19 6.33
CA CYS A 87 15.50 -4.76 7.61
C CYS A 87 15.25 -6.27 7.51
N ILE A 88 14.55 -6.73 6.47
CA ILE A 88 14.31 -8.17 6.21
C ILE A 88 15.63 -8.91 6.04
N LYS A 89 16.61 -8.34 5.31
CA LYS A 89 17.93 -8.95 5.15
C LYS A 89 18.64 -9.12 6.49
N ARG A 90 18.62 -8.10 7.35
CA ARG A 90 19.18 -8.18 8.71
C ARG A 90 18.53 -9.28 9.55
N ILE A 91 17.20 -9.34 9.55
CA ILE A 91 16.44 -10.40 10.26
C ILE A 91 16.83 -11.80 9.75
N LYS A 92 17.04 -11.97 8.43
CA LYS A 92 17.49 -13.25 7.84
C LYS A 92 18.91 -13.64 8.22
N HIS A 93 19.72 -12.69 8.70
CA HIS A 93 21.06 -12.92 9.24
C HIS A 93 21.05 -13.02 10.78
N ASP A 94 19.89 -13.31 11.38
CA ASP A 94 19.68 -13.40 12.83
C ASP A 94 19.97 -12.11 13.60
N GLU A 95 19.96 -10.96 12.92
CA GLU A 95 20.07 -9.65 13.56
C GLU A 95 18.71 -9.16 14.09
N PRO A 96 18.69 -8.30 15.12
CA PRO A 96 17.45 -7.72 15.63
C PRO A 96 16.65 -6.94 14.55
N CYS A 97 15.33 -7.09 14.58
CA CYS A 97 14.41 -6.29 13.77
C CYS A 97 14.39 -4.84 14.25
N LEU A 98 15.21 -4.01 13.61
CA LEU A 98 15.37 -2.59 13.92
C LEU A 98 15.44 -1.77 12.64
N LEU A 99 14.99 -0.52 12.71
CA LEU A 99 15.14 0.46 11.64
C LEU A 99 16.06 1.58 12.11
N LEU A 100 16.98 2.02 11.25
CA LEU A 100 17.80 3.20 11.47
C LEU A 100 16.90 4.45 11.49
N LYS A 101 17.33 5.53 12.16
CA LYS A 101 16.53 6.78 12.26
C LYS A 101 16.07 7.31 10.89
N GLN A 102 16.94 7.23 9.89
CA GLN A 102 16.62 7.66 8.52
C GLN A 102 15.59 6.73 7.86
N GLU A 103 15.71 5.42 8.05
CA GLU A 103 14.76 4.42 7.56
C GLU A 103 13.37 4.64 8.19
N GLN A 104 13.32 4.88 9.50
CA GLN A 104 12.09 5.20 10.22
C GLN A 104 11.40 6.44 9.67
N THR A 105 12.17 7.50 9.37
CA THR A 105 11.63 8.77 8.87
C THR A 105 11.00 8.59 7.49
N VAL A 106 11.64 7.79 6.63
CA VAL A 106 11.11 7.51 5.28
C VAL A 106 9.81 6.71 5.37
N ILE A 107 9.73 5.70 6.24
CA ILE A 107 8.53 4.89 6.42
C ILE A 107 7.39 5.72 7.00
N GLU A 108 7.66 6.53 8.02
CA GLU A 108 6.68 7.43 8.64
C GLU A 108 6.06 8.39 7.62
N ARG A 109 6.87 8.94 6.70
CA ARG A 109 6.37 9.79 5.62
C ARG A 109 5.37 9.06 4.71
N VAL A 110 5.61 7.79 4.40
CA VAL A 110 4.66 6.99 3.61
C VAL A 110 3.41 6.65 4.41
N LEU A 111 3.51 6.43 5.72
CA LEU A 111 2.33 6.19 6.57
C LEU A 111 1.41 7.42 6.61
N VAL A 112 1.96 8.62 6.82
CA VAL A 112 1.17 9.87 6.80
C VAL A 112 0.49 10.07 5.45
N LEU A 113 1.22 9.84 4.35
CA LEU A 113 0.67 9.91 3.01
C LEU A 113 -0.47 8.89 2.83
N HIS A 114 -0.28 7.67 3.33
CA HIS A 114 -1.31 6.64 3.24
C HIS A 114 -2.56 6.99 4.05
N ASP A 115 -2.42 7.61 5.22
CA ASP A 115 -3.55 8.10 6.02
C ASP A 115 -4.38 9.13 5.24
N GLU A 116 -3.73 10.05 4.52
CA GLU A 116 -4.38 11.01 3.62
C GLU A 116 -5.13 10.28 2.48
N GLN A 117 -4.49 9.28 1.87
CA GLN A 117 -5.13 8.46 0.82
C GLN A 117 -6.37 7.73 1.35
N LEU A 118 -6.28 7.08 2.51
CA LEU A 118 -7.42 6.34 3.09
C LEU A 118 -8.61 7.25 3.39
N ALA A 119 -8.37 8.51 3.75
CA ALA A 119 -9.41 9.50 4.01
C ALA A 119 -10.06 10.07 2.72
N ALA A 120 -9.32 10.11 1.60
CA ALA A 120 -9.75 10.79 0.39
C ALA A 120 -10.18 9.87 -0.75
N VAL A 121 -9.59 8.67 -0.85
CA VAL A 121 -9.73 7.79 -2.02
C VAL A 121 -11.10 7.09 -2.01
N PRO A 122 -11.82 7.04 -3.15
CA PRO A 122 -13.06 6.29 -3.26
C PRO A 122 -12.88 4.81 -2.90
N LYS A 123 -13.87 4.23 -2.22
CA LYS A 123 -13.85 2.84 -1.74
C LYS A 123 -13.51 1.84 -2.85
N PHE A 124 -14.02 2.03 -4.06
CA PHE A 124 -13.72 1.11 -5.17
C PHE A 124 -12.24 1.07 -5.55
N ARG A 125 -11.53 2.21 -5.42
CA ARG A 125 -10.09 2.32 -5.71
C ARG A 125 -9.25 1.65 -4.64
N TYR A 126 -9.62 1.84 -3.38
CA TYR A 126 -9.01 1.12 -2.27
C TYR A 126 -9.16 -0.40 -2.46
N LEU A 127 -10.36 -0.88 -2.79
CA LEU A 127 -10.61 -2.30 -3.03
C LEU A 127 -9.85 -2.84 -4.25
N ASP A 128 -9.76 -2.07 -5.34
CA ASP A 128 -8.93 -2.44 -6.50
C ASP A 128 -7.44 -2.56 -6.12
N ALA A 129 -6.92 -1.63 -5.31
CA ALA A 129 -5.55 -1.71 -4.82
C ALA A 129 -5.33 -2.95 -3.93
N CYS A 130 -6.29 -3.30 -3.05
CA CYS A 130 -6.22 -4.52 -2.26
C CYS A 130 -6.20 -5.78 -3.12
N ASP A 131 -7.07 -5.87 -4.14
CA ASP A 131 -7.14 -7.03 -5.03
C ASP A 131 -5.86 -7.16 -5.89
N ARG A 132 -5.33 -6.03 -6.39
CA ARG A 132 -4.03 -6.00 -7.09
C ARG A 132 -2.90 -6.49 -6.19
N LEU A 133 -2.87 -6.08 -4.93
CA LEU A 133 -1.87 -6.55 -3.97
C LEU A 133 -2.01 -8.05 -3.67
N GLN A 134 -3.23 -8.55 -3.48
CA GLN A 134 -3.46 -9.98 -3.25
C GLN A 134 -3.01 -10.82 -4.44
N ARG A 135 -3.33 -10.39 -5.67
CA ARG A 135 -2.85 -11.02 -6.90
C ARG A 135 -1.32 -10.99 -7.01
N TYR A 136 -0.69 -9.91 -6.57
CA TYR A 136 0.77 -9.80 -6.52
C TYR A 136 1.38 -10.80 -5.52
N ILE A 137 0.87 -10.88 -4.30
CA ILE A 137 1.34 -11.82 -3.25
C ILE A 137 1.18 -13.28 -3.71
N GLY A 138 0.11 -13.59 -4.43
CA GLY A 138 -0.13 -14.92 -4.99
C GLY A 138 0.67 -15.23 -6.27
N SER A 139 1.39 -14.26 -6.83
CA SER A 139 2.21 -14.43 -8.03
C SER A 139 3.69 -14.49 -7.67
N GLU A 140 4.50 -15.31 -8.35
CA GLU A 140 5.96 -15.36 -8.18
C GLU A 140 6.70 -14.09 -8.67
N ARG A 141 6.01 -12.94 -8.78
CA ARG A 141 6.57 -11.68 -9.28
C ARG A 141 7.32 -10.94 -8.19
N PHE A 142 8.34 -10.18 -8.61
CA PHE A 142 9.09 -9.25 -7.74
C PHE A 142 8.43 -7.87 -7.68
N SER A 143 8.77 -7.12 -6.62
CA SER A 143 8.10 -5.93 -6.08
C SER A 143 7.22 -5.12 -7.07
N PRO A 144 6.02 -4.67 -6.65
CA PRO A 144 5.18 -3.80 -7.47
C PRO A 144 5.82 -2.43 -7.78
N ILE A 145 6.79 -1.98 -6.98
CA ILE A 145 7.52 -0.72 -7.18
C ILE A 145 8.69 -0.90 -8.14
N ARG A 146 9.37 -2.05 -8.09
CA ARG A 146 10.50 -2.37 -8.99
C ARG A 146 10.04 -2.74 -10.40
N GLY A 147 8.87 -3.35 -10.53
CA GLY A 147 8.30 -3.72 -11.83
C GLY A 147 7.96 -2.53 -12.74
N ASP A 148 7.85 -1.32 -12.20
CA ASP A 148 7.48 -0.09 -12.94
C ASP A 148 8.69 0.75 -13.37
N ALA A 149 9.92 0.34 -13.03
CA ALA A 149 11.15 1.00 -13.46
C ALA A 149 11.55 0.64 -14.91
N ILE A 150 10.73 -0.15 -15.60
CA ILE A 150 10.90 -0.55 -17.00
C ILE A 150 9.63 -0.12 -17.77
N GLY A 151 9.53 1.17 -18.04
CA GLY A 151 8.42 1.79 -18.77
C GLY A 151 8.84 3.11 -19.39
#